data_AF-A0A969ZLI4-F1
#
_entry.id   AF-A0A969ZLI4-F1
#
_cell.length_a   1.000
_cell.length_b   1.000
_cell.length_c   1.000
_cell.angle_alpha   90.00
_cell.angle_beta   90.00
_cell.angle_gamma   90.00
#
_symmetry.space_group_name_H-M   'P 1'
#
loop_
_entity.id
_entity.type
_entity.pdbx_description
1 polymer ?
#
loop_
_entity_poly.entity_id
_entity_poly.type
_entity_poly.pdbx_seq_one_letter_code
_entity_poly.pdbx_strand_id
1 'polypeptide(L)'
;MNFGSNIGIDLGTASVLVYVKGKGITLQEPAVVAIDKNTNNVLAVGEEARRMLGRTPGNIVAIRPLKDGVISNYQVTERMLKYFINKTAGRRLIFKPKIIVCVPSGVTEVEKRAVIDATNEAGARSTY
;
A
#
# COMPACT_ATOMS: atom_id res chain seq x y z
N MET A 1 17.78 11.13 18.63
CA MET A 1 16.63 10.27 18.97
C MET A 1 15.77 10.07 17.74
N ASN A 2 15.44 8.82 17.39
CA ASN A 2 14.59 8.50 16.23
C ASN A 2 13.16 8.28 16.72
N PHE A 3 12.31 9.30 16.62
CA PHE A 3 10.94 9.28 17.17
C PHE A 3 9.89 8.69 16.21
N GLY A 4 10.26 8.37 14.97
CA GLY A 4 9.40 7.71 13.98
C GLY A 4 9.52 6.19 14.04
N SER A 5 8.40 5.49 13.83
CA SER A 5 8.39 4.01 13.72
C SER A 5 9.24 3.55 12.53
N ASN A 6 9.94 2.41 12.68
CA ASN A 6 10.57 1.74 11.55
C ASN A 6 9.65 0.62 11.08
N ILE A 7 9.28 0.65 9.80
CA ILE A 7 8.28 -0.22 9.20
C ILE A 7 8.90 -0.99 8.04
N GLY A 8 8.62 -2.28 7.96
CA GLY A 8 8.85 -3.09 6.75
C GLY A 8 7.52 -3.32 6.05
N ILE A 9 7.48 -3.18 4.72
CA ILE A 9 6.32 -3.51 3.90
C ILE A 9 6.73 -4.56 2.88
N ASP A 10 6.05 -5.69 2.87
CA ASP A 10 6.12 -6.66 1.78
C ASP A 10 5.00 -6.35 0.79
N LEU A 11 5.38 -5.84 -0.38
CA LEU A 11 4.44 -5.37 -1.41
C LEU A 11 4.12 -6.47 -2.43
N GLY A 12 3.49 -7.54 -1.95
CA GLY A 12 3.12 -8.69 -2.78
C GLY A 12 1.95 -8.41 -3.72
N THR A 13 1.96 -9.05 -4.90
CA THR A 13 0.88 -8.97 -5.91
C THR A 13 -0.49 -9.37 -5.36
N ALA A 14 -0.53 -10.32 -4.42
CA ALA A 14 -1.77 -10.85 -3.86
C ALA A 14 -2.10 -10.25 -2.48
N SER A 15 -1.07 -10.02 -1.66
CA SER A 15 -1.21 -9.57 -0.27
C SER A 15 -0.09 -8.63 0.11
N VAL A 16 -0.41 -7.68 0.98
CA VAL A 16 0.54 -6.77 1.61
C VAL A 16 0.69 -7.15 3.07
N LEU A 17 1.94 -7.25 3.52
CA LEU A 17 2.27 -7.44 4.93
C LEU A 17 2.97 -6.20 5.45
N VAL A 18 2.65 -5.80 6.68
CA VAL A 18 3.33 -4.70 7.36
C VAL A 18 3.93 -5.20 8.66
N TYR A 19 5.24 -5.02 8.80
CA TYR A 19 6.01 -5.30 9.98
C TYR A 19 6.40 -3.99 10.68
N VAL A 20 6.25 -3.93 11.99
CA VAL A 20 6.74 -2.80 12.80
C VAL A 20 7.84 -3.30 13.73
N LYS A 21 8.99 -2.64 13.70
CA LYS A 21 10.13 -2.98 14.57
C LYS A 21 9.70 -2.99 16.03
N GLY A 22 9.89 -4.13 16.70
CA GLY A 22 9.51 -4.34 18.10
C GLY A 22 8.06 -4.77 18.34
N LYS A 23 7.22 -4.85 17.29
CA LYS A 23 5.85 -5.37 17.38
C LYS A 23 5.59 -6.62 16.54
N GLY A 24 6.42 -6.89 15.52
CA GLY A 24 6.18 -8.00 14.60
C GLY A 24 5.30 -7.60 13.41
N ILE A 25 4.65 -8.58 12.80
CA ILE A 25 3.67 -8.36 11.73
C ILE A 25 2.39 -7.79 12.35
N THR A 26 2.02 -6.58 11.95
CA THR A 26 0.84 -5.87 12.46
C THR A 26 -0.31 -5.82 11.47
N LEU A 27 -0.06 -6.15 10.20
CA LEU A 27 -1.07 -6.16 9.14
C LEU A 27 -0.71 -7.24 8.11
N GLN A 28 -1.72 -7.99 7.69
CA GLN A 28 -1.66 -8.88 6.52
C GLN A 28 -3.02 -8.78 5.81
N GLU A 29 -3.06 -8.11 4.66
CA GLU A 29 -4.31 -7.87 3.93
C GLU A 29 -4.13 -8.05 2.41
N PRO A 30 -5.20 -8.35 1.67
CA PRO A 30 -5.17 -8.43 0.21
C PRO A 30 -4.69 -7.12 -0.44
N ALA A 31 -3.88 -7.23 -1.50
CA ALA A 31 -3.47 -6.10 -2.33
C ALA A 31 -4.59 -5.70 -3.31
N VAL A 32 -5.77 -5.36 -2.78
CA VAL A 32 -6.99 -5.05 -3.54
C VAL A 32 -7.52 -3.70 -3.12
N VAL A 33 -7.95 -2.91 -4.11
CA VAL A 33 -8.58 -1.60 -3.91
C VAL A 33 -9.89 -1.56 -4.68
N ALA A 34 -10.96 -1.14 -4.01
CA ALA A 34 -12.25 -0.87 -4.64
C ALA A 34 -12.36 0.63 -4.94
N ILE A 35 -12.65 0.97 -6.19
CA ILE A 35 -12.82 2.35 -6.65
C ILE A 35 -14.19 2.55 -7.30
N ASP A 36 -14.76 3.73 -7.11
CA ASP A 36 -15.85 4.22 -7.93
C ASP A 36 -15.28 4.75 -9.25
N LYS A 37 -15.72 4.20 -10.38
CA LYS A 37 -15.21 4.52 -11.73
C LYS A 37 -15.56 5.93 -12.20
N ASN A 38 -16.63 6.53 -11.67
CA ASN A 38 -17.09 7.85 -12.10
C ASN A 38 -16.28 8.95 -11.41
N THR A 39 -15.90 8.71 -10.16
CA THR A 39 -15.22 9.70 -9.30
C THR A 39 -13.74 9.39 -9.06
N ASN A 40 -13.28 8.19 -9.42
CA ASN A 40 -11.97 7.64 -9.03
C ASN A 40 -11.73 7.64 -7.51
N ASN A 41 -12.79 7.68 -6.70
CA ASN A 41 -12.67 7.64 -5.24
C ASN A 41 -12.39 6.21 -4.77
N VAL A 42 -11.45 6.06 -3.84
CA VAL A 42 -11.22 4.78 -3.15
C VAL A 42 -12.32 4.58 -2.12
N LEU A 43 -13.08 3.50 -2.29
CA LEU A 43 -14.19 3.12 -1.42
C LEU A 43 -13.72 2.18 -0.31
N ALA A 44 -12.82 1.25 -0.65
CA ALA A 44 -12.27 0.28 0.28
C ALA A 44 -10.88 -0.17 -0.17
N VAL A 45 -10.09 -0.68 0.78
CA VAL A 45 -8.78 -1.30 0.56
C VAL A 45 -8.73 -2.59 1.39
N GLY A 46 -7.96 -3.58 0.93
CA GLY A 46 -7.70 -4.79 1.70
C GLY A 46 -8.88 -5.76 1.67
N GLU A 47 -9.24 -6.30 2.83
CA GLU A 47 -10.29 -7.32 2.94
C GLU A 47 -11.67 -6.80 2.50
N GLU A 48 -12.00 -5.55 2.84
CA GLU A 48 -13.27 -4.94 2.43
C GLU A 48 -13.36 -4.80 0.90
N ALA A 49 -12.26 -4.41 0.25
CA ALA A 49 -12.20 -4.34 -1.20
C ALA A 49 -12.23 -5.73 -1.84
N ARG A 50 -11.60 -6.74 -1.23
CA ARG A 50 -11.65 -8.12 -1.72
C ARG A 50 -13.07 -8.68 -1.70
N ARG A 51 -13.86 -8.40 -0.66
CA ARG A 51 -15.27 -8.84 -0.57
C ARG A 51 -16.17 -8.24 -1.65
N MET A 52 -15.75 -7.13 -2.25
CA MET A 52 -16.46 -6.45 -3.33
C MET A 52 -16.23 -7.10 -4.72
N LEU A 53 -15.21 -7.96 -4.86
CA LEU A 53 -14.91 -8.62 -6.14
C LEU A 53 -16.11 -9.44 -6.64
N GLY A 54 -16.61 -9.08 -7.83
CA GLY A 54 -17.75 -9.74 -8.47
C GLY A 54 -19.09 -9.55 -7.76
N ARG A 55 -19.17 -8.63 -6.79
CA ARG A 55 -20.35 -8.40 -5.94
C ARG A 55 -20.80 -6.93 -5.91
N THR A 56 -20.21 -6.07 -6.74
CA THR A 56 -20.51 -4.65 -6.78
C THR A 56 -21.31 -4.24 -8.04
N PRO A 57 -22.10 -3.15 -7.96
CA PRO A 57 -22.69 -2.52 -9.14
C PRO A 57 -21.64 -2.10 -10.17
N GLY A 58 -22.05 -1.96 -11.44
CA GLY A 58 -21.13 -1.75 -12.57
C GLY A 58 -20.23 -0.50 -12.51
N ASN A 59 -20.56 0.49 -11.68
CA ASN A 59 -19.73 1.67 -11.45
C ASN A 59 -18.62 1.46 -10.41
N ILE A 60 -18.61 0.35 -9.67
CA ILE A 60 -17.56 0.04 -8.69
C ILE A 60 -16.73 -1.12 -9.20
N VAL A 61 -15.41 -0.93 -9.23
CA VAL A 61 -14.46 -1.96 -9.64
C VAL A 61 -13.44 -2.21 -8.54
N ALA A 62 -13.22 -3.49 -8.21
CA ALA A 62 -12.12 -3.91 -7.37
C ALA A 62 -10.94 -4.31 -8.25
N ILE A 63 -9.79 -3.69 -8.02
CA ILE A 63 -8.57 -3.84 -8.82
C ILE A 63 -7.39 -4.23 -7.93
N ARG A 64 -6.43 -4.95 -8.52
CA ARG A 64 -5.12 -5.19 -7.92
C ARG A 64 -4.13 -4.22 -8.55
N PRO A 65 -3.61 -3.22 -7.81
CA PRO A 65 -2.78 -2.18 -8.39
C PRO A 65 -1.31 -2.62 -8.57
N LEU A 66 -1.01 -3.86 -8.20
CA LEU A 66 0.26 -4.53 -8.40
C LEU A 66 0.09 -5.72 -9.35
N LYS A 67 1.04 -5.91 -10.24
CA LYS A 67 1.13 -7.07 -11.12
C LYS A 67 2.58 -7.53 -11.15
N ASP A 68 2.83 -8.80 -10.84
CA ASP A 68 4.19 -9.36 -10.75
C ASP A 68 5.14 -8.55 -9.85
N GLY A 69 4.58 -7.98 -8.77
CA GLY A 69 5.25 -7.09 -7.81
C GLY A 69 5.66 -5.71 -8.35
N VAL A 70 5.16 -5.36 -9.54
CA VAL A 70 5.31 -4.04 -10.17
C VAL A 70 4.03 -3.23 -10.01
N ILE A 71 4.19 -1.92 -9.83
CA ILE A 71 3.06 -0.96 -9.82
C ILE A 71 2.43 -0.90 -11.22
N SER A 72 1.21 -1.41 -11.35
CA SER A 72 0.43 -1.31 -12.59
C SER A 72 -0.43 -0.05 -12.63
N ASN A 73 -0.75 0.52 -11.45
CA ASN A 73 -1.43 1.81 -11.31
C ASN A 73 -0.85 2.59 -10.13
N TYR A 74 -0.15 3.69 -10.43
CA TYR A 74 0.55 4.50 -9.43
C TYR A 74 -0.42 5.12 -8.41
N GLN A 75 -1.44 5.84 -8.85
CA GLN A 75 -2.36 6.55 -7.95
C GLN A 75 -3.11 5.59 -7.02
N VAL A 76 -3.51 4.42 -7.53
CA VAL A 76 -4.21 3.42 -6.71
C VAL A 76 -3.24 2.77 -5.73
N THR A 77 -2.00 2.49 -6.14
CA THR A 77 -0.97 1.95 -5.23
C THR A 77 -0.63 2.92 -4.12
N GLU A 78 -0.41 4.20 -4.43
CA GLU A 78 -0.14 5.24 -3.45
C GLU A 78 -1.25 5.33 -2.39
N ARG A 79 -2.52 5.33 -2.83
CA ARG A 79 -3.67 5.35 -1.91
C ARG A 79 -3.78 4.07 -1.07
N MET A 80 -3.46 2.92 -1.65
CA MET A 80 -3.40 1.64 -0.92
C MET A 80 -2.31 1.66 0.15
N LEU A 81 -1.09 2.09 -0.20
CA LEU A 81 0.02 2.23 0.73
C LEU A 81 -0.33 3.22 1.85
N LYS A 82 -0.93 4.36 1.50
CA LYS A 82 -1.38 5.37 2.46
C LYS A 82 -2.41 4.79 3.44
N TYR A 83 -3.33 3.95 2.97
CA TYR A 83 -4.26 3.24 3.84
C TYR A 83 -3.52 2.31 4.82
N PHE A 84 -2.62 1.45 4.34
CA PHE A 84 -1.92 0.49 5.20
C PHE A 84 -0.96 1.16 6.19
N ILE A 85 -0.25 2.21 5.77
CA ILE A 85 0.61 3.01 6.65
C ILE A 85 -0.23 3.68 7.74
N ASN A 86 -1.35 4.32 7.39
CA ASN A 86 -2.22 4.97 8.36
C ASN A 86 -2.89 3.96 9.31
N LYS A 87 -3.26 2.78 8.82
CA LYS A 87 -3.85 1.70 9.63
C LYS A 87 -2.84 1.15 10.64
N THR A 88 -1.56 1.08 10.26
CA THR A 88 -0.49 0.55 11.12
C THR A 88 0.06 1.59 12.09
N ALA A 89 0.32 2.81 11.63
CA ALA A 89 1.07 3.83 12.35
C ALA A 89 0.21 4.99 12.85
N GLY A 90 -1.09 5.01 12.50
CA GLY A 90 -2.06 6.03 12.88
C GLY A 90 -2.17 7.18 11.87
N ARG A 91 -3.31 7.88 11.88
CA ARG A 91 -3.62 8.99 10.94
C ARG A 91 -2.88 10.31 11.25
N ARG A 92 -2.48 10.53 12.50
CA ARG A 92 -1.73 11.72 12.95
C ARG A 92 -0.30 11.34 13.30
N LEU A 93 0.48 11.07 12.26
CA LEU A 93 1.90 10.81 12.41
C LEU A 93 2.62 12.12 12.75
N ILE A 94 2.72 12.44 14.04
CA ILE A 94 3.59 13.53 14.53
C ILE A 94 5.03 13.29 14.05
N PHE A 95 5.42 12.02 13.90
CA PHE A 95 6.68 11.60 13.31
C PHE A 95 6.44 10.59 12.18
N LYS A 96 6.68 11.03 10.93
CA LYS A 96 6.62 10.14 9.76
C LYS A 96 7.61 8.96 9.91
N PRO A 97 7.20 7.72 9.58
CA PRO A 97 8.03 6.52 9.75
C PRO A 97 9.13 6.43 8.70
N LYS A 98 10.19 5.67 8.99
CA LYS A 98 11.11 5.17 7.96
C LYS A 98 10.60 3.82 7.49
N ILE A 99 10.53 3.62 6.18
CA ILE A 99 9.94 2.42 5.59
C ILE A 99 10.98 1.69 4.73
N ILE A 100 11.04 0.37 4.85
CA ILE A 100 11.74 -0.50 3.90
C ILE A 100 10.66 -1.25 3.11
N VAL A 101 10.76 -1.30 1.79
CA VAL A 101 9.79 -2.00 0.94
C VAL A 101 10.46 -3.12 0.18
N CYS A 102 9.93 -4.33 0.30
CA CYS A 102 10.35 -5.46 -0.54
C CYS A 102 9.74 -5.33 -1.93
N VAL A 103 10.57 -5.50 -2.96
CA VAL A 103 10.18 -5.60 -4.37
C VAL A 103 10.81 -6.86 -4.97
N PRO A 104 10.22 -7.47 -6.01
CA PRO A 104 10.82 -8.61 -6.70
C PRO A 104 12.23 -8.31 -7.23
N SER A 105 13.11 -9.32 -7.29
CA SER A 105 14.47 -9.14 -7.79
C SER A 105 14.56 -8.75 -9.26
N GLY A 106 13.50 -9.01 -10.05
CA GLY A 106 13.44 -8.71 -11.47
C GLY A 106 12.92 -7.32 -11.83
N VAL A 107 12.60 -6.47 -10.85
CA VAL A 107 12.11 -5.11 -11.15
C VAL A 107 13.22 -4.25 -11.74
N THR A 108 12.84 -3.37 -12.66
CA THR A 108 13.70 -2.34 -13.21
C THR A 108 13.92 -1.20 -12.21
N GLU A 109 14.96 -0.39 -12.40
CA GLU A 109 15.19 0.79 -11.56
C GLU A 109 14.03 1.80 -11.61
N VAL A 110 13.32 1.90 -12.73
CA VAL A 110 12.15 2.77 -12.86
C VAL A 110 11.00 2.27 -11.99
N GLU A 111 10.74 0.96 -11.99
CA GLU A 111 9.69 0.35 -11.17
C GLU A 111 10.01 0.42 -9.68
N LYS A 112 11.27 0.16 -9.31
CA LYS A 112 11.77 0.36 -7.94
C LYS A 112 11.59 1.81 -7.49
N ARG A 113 11.92 2.77 -8.36
CA ARG A 113 11.74 4.19 -8.09
C ARG A 113 10.27 4.55 -7.87
N ALA A 114 9.37 4.02 -8.70
CA ALA A 114 7.94 4.24 -8.54
C ALA A 114 7.41 3.74 -7.17
N VAL A 115 7.92 2.60 -6.67
CA VAL A 115 7.57 2.08 -5.34
C VAL A 115 8.08 3.01 -4.22
N ILE A 116 9.32 3.48 -4.34
CA ILE A 116 9.91 4.42 -3.38
C ILE A 116 9.10 5.72 -3.33
N ASP A 117 8.80 6.30 -4.49
CA ASP A 117 8.08 7.57 -4.59
C ASP A 117 6.64 7.44 -4.09
N ALA A 118 5.93 6.37 -4.46
CA ALA A 118 4.58 6.09 -3.95
C ALA A 118 4.55 5.92 -2.42
N THR A 119 5.57 5.27 -1.84
CA THR A 119 5.65 5.04 -0.39
C THR A 119 5.98 6.34 0.38
N ASN A 120 6.84 7.19 -0.19
CA ASN A 120 7.14 8.51 0.36
C ASN A 120 5.90 9.42 0.35
N GLU A 121 5.18 9.46 -0.77
CA GLU A 121 3.95 10.25 -0.91
C GLU A 121 2.83 9.73 0.00
N ALA A 122 2.78 8.41 0.21
CA ALA A 122 1.86 7.75 1.12
C ALA A 122 2.10 8.08 2.62
N GLY A 123 3.21 8.74 2.97
CA GLY A 123 3.46 9.27 4.31
C GLY A 123 4.77 8.83 4.96
N ALA A 124 5.64 8.11 4.26
CA ALA A 124 6.97 7.82 4.77
C ALA A 124 7.84 9.09 4.86
N ARG A 125 8.77 9.09 5.80
CA ARG A 125 9.85 10.10 5.87
C ARG A 125 10.94 9.80 4.85
N SER A 126 11.25 8.52 4.70
CA SER A 126 12.24 7.99 3.77
C SER A 126 11.92 6.52 3.52
N THR A 127 12.06 6.11 2.26
CA THR A 127 11.83 4.72 1.82
C THR A 127 13.12 4.13 1.27
N TYR A 128 13.35 2.85 1.54
CA TYR A 128 14.49 2.05 1.09
C TYR A 128 14.04 0.76 0.42
#